data_AF-A0A7S0LKK9-F1
#
_entry.id   AF-A0A7S0LKK9-F1
#
_cell.length_a   1.000
_cell.length_b   1.000
_cell.length_c   1.000
_cell.angle_alpha   90.00
_cell.angle_beta   90.00
_cell.angle_gamma   90.00
#
_symmetry.space_group_name_H-M   'P 1'
#
loop_
_entity.id
_entity.type
_entity.pdbx_description
1 polymer ?
#
loop_
_entity_poly.entity_id
_entity_poly.type
_entity_poly.pdbx_seq_one_letter_code
_entity_poly.pdbx_strand_id
1 'polypeptide(L)'
;MGDKPWKAPPSVSDLAGACTFNSMFFTLALIDYSADLWALRSPEARLSFIVDFVLWRGDAPIISKMLLVLLLPLPLIIVGILYAALQTLCGWRRASLSRHMADVAEAAGICSIVFMVVTRVIPVQGRFLEACRSKEQRDACSTTLAEMAEVHLVMVLLNLLMFVCPIVKFARSSVPESEKTKAA
;
A
#
# COMPACT_ATOMS: atom_id res chain seq x y z
N MET A 1 -29.86 -24.69 -0.88
CA MET A 1 -28.51 -24.14 -1.12
C MET A 1 -27.56 -24.85 -0.16
N GLY A 2 -26.61 -25.64 -0.65
CA GLY A 2 -25.71 -26.41 0.21
C GLY A 2 -24.97 -25.55 1.24
N ASP A 3 -24.62 -26.14 2.37
CA ASP A 3 -23.86 -25.48 3.43
C ASP A 3 -22.44 -25.21 2.97
N LYS A 4 -22.26 -24.02 2.40
CA LYS A 4 -20.94 -23.50 2.01
C LYS A 4 -20.10 -23.29 3.28
N PRO A 5 -18.84 -23.73 3.31
CA PRO A 5 -17.99 -23.62 4.48
C PRO A 5 -17.66 -22.15 4.78
N TRP A 6 -17.48 -21.84 6.06
CA TRP A 6 -17.03 -20.52 6.50
C TRP A 6 -15.54 -20.30 6.18
N LYS A 7 -15.17 -19.03 6.00
CA LYS A 7 -13.75 -18.66 5.94
C LYS A 7 -13.11 -18.90 7.29
N ALA A 8 -11.90 -19.47 7.28
CA ALA A 8 -11.11 -19.61 8.49
C ALA A 8 -10.77 -18.20 9.04
N PRO A 9 -10.82 -18.01 10.37
CA PRO A 9 -10.36 -16.78 10.98
C PRO A 9 -8.85 -16.60 10.69
N PRO A 10 -8.38 -15.38 10.40
CA PRO A 10 -6.96 -15.11 10.27
C PRO A 10 -6.28 -15.35 11.63
N SER A 11 -5.09 -15.93 11.59
CA SER A 11 -4.31 -16.17 12.80
C SER A 11 -3.71 -14.87 13.34
N VAL A 12 -3.27 -14.88 14.60
CA VAL A 12 -2.54 -13.75 15.21
C VAL A 12 -1.24 -13.47 14.47
N SER A 13 -0.55 -14.52 13.99
CA SER A 13 0.65 -14.38 13.15
C SER A 13 0.35 -13.72 11.81
N ASP A 14 -0.78 -14.02 11.18
CA ASP A 14 -1.18 -13.37 9.92
C ASP A 14 -1.40 -11.87 10.14
N LEU A 15 -2.09 -11.49 11.23
CA LEU A 15 -2.29 -10.09 11.59
C LEU A 15 -0.97 -9.40 11.90
N ALA A 16 -0.10 -10.00 12.70
CA ALA A 16 1.19 -9.41 13.07
C ALA A 16 2.08 -9.18 11.84
N GLY A 17 2.13 -10.16 10.92
CA GLY A 17 2.81 -10.02 9.64
C GLY A 17 2.23 -8.86 8.83
N ALA A 18 0.92 -8.87 8.59
CA ALA A 18 0.25 -7.82 7.82
C ALA A 18 0.45 -6.42 8.43
N CYS A 19 0.33 -6.27 9.76
CA CYS A 19 0.61 -5.00 10.45
C CYS A 19 2.06 -4.56 10.25
N THR A 20 3.04 -5.47 10.32
CA THR A 20 4.46 -5.14 10.13
C THR A 20 4.72 -4.63 8.72
N PHE A 21 4.28 -5.37 7.70
CA PHE A 21 4.46 -4.98 6.29
C PHE A 21 3.73 -3.67 5.97
N ASN A 22 2.44 -3.57 6.31
CA ASN A 22 1.64 -2.40 5.99
C ASN A 22 2.11 -1.15 6.75
N SER A 23 2.56 -1.28 8.01
CA SER A 23 3.11 -0.14 8.75
C SER A 23 4.36 0.40 8.07
N MET A 24 5.24 -0.48 7.58
CA MET A 24 6.45 -0.06 6.90
C MET A 24 6.13 0.68 5.58
N PHE A 25 5.31 0.10 4.72
CA PHE A 25 4.95 0.75 3.45
C PHE A 25 4.16 2.05 3.67
N PHE A 26 3.28 2.09 4.67
CA PHE A 26 2.58 3.30 5.05
C PHE A 26 3.55 4.38 5.57
N THR A 27 4.52 4.01 6.40
CA THR A 27 5.54 4.94 6.90
C THR A 27 6.39 5.50 5.75
N LEU A 28 6.81 4.66 4.81
CA LEU A 28 7.55 5.12 3.62
C LEU A 28 6.73 6.09 2.78
N ALA A 29 5.46 5.77 2.50
CA ALA A 29 4.56 6.65 1.76
C ALA A 29 4.36 8.00 2.48
N LEU A 30 4.23 7.99 3.82
CA LEU A 30 4.12 9.20 4.62
C LEU A 30 5.39 10.05 4.57
N ILE A 31 6.57 9.43 4.64
CA ILE A 31 7.85 10.15 4.54
C ILE A 31 7.96 10.82 3.17
N ASP A 32 7.69 10.08 2.09
CA ASP A 32 7.77 10.59 0.73
C ASP A 32 6.78 11.78 0.54
N TYR A 33 5.52 11.61 0.95
CA TYR A 33 4.52 12.70 0.88
C TYR A 33 4.86 13.91 1.77
N SER A 34 5.42 13.67 2.96
CA SER A 34 5.82 14.75 3.87
C SER A 34 6.99 15.57 3.31
N ALA A 35 7.94 14.91 2.64
CA ALA A 35 9.05 15.58 1.97
C ALA A 35 8.54 16.49 0.85
N ASP A 36 7.59 16.02 0.04
CA ASP A 36 6.99 16.82 -1.03
C ASP A 36 6.27 18.06 -0.49
N LEU A 37 5.39 17.88 0.51
CA LEU A 37 4.67 19.00 1.11
C LEU A 37 5.61 20.01 1.78
N TRP A 38 6.68 19.53 2.41
CA TRP A 38 7.68 20.40 3.01
C TRP A 38 8.40 21.24 1.95
N ALA A 39 8.76 20.65 0.81
CA ALA A 39 9.39 21.34 -0.30
C ALA A 39 8.43 22.33 -0.99
N LEU A 40 7.18 21.94 -1.24
CA LEU A 40 6.16 22.79 -1.87
C LEU A 40 5.83 24.06 -1.09
N ARG A 41 6.01 24.07 0.24
CA ARG A 41 5.78 25.27 1.06
C ARG A 41 6.80 26.38 0.82
N SER A 42 8.01 26.04 0.38
CA SER A 42 9.05 27.04 0.09
C SER A 42 9.99 26.52 -0.99
N PRO A 43 9.51 26.42 -2.25
CA PRO A 43 10.25 25.74 -3.32
C PRO A 43 11.64 26.35 -3.51
N GLU A 44 11.76 27.68 -3.49
CA GLU A 44 13.03 28.39 -3.71
C GLU A 44 14.16 27.99 -2.74
N ALA A 45 13.82 27.67 -1.48
CA ALA A 45 14.79 27.33 -0.45
C ALA A 45 14.96 25.82 -0.25
N ARG A 46 14.03 25.00 -0.75
CA ARG A 46 13.89 23.58 -0.37
C ARG A 46 13.99 22.61 -1.55
N LEU A 47 14.05 23.12 -2.78
CA LEU A 47 14.14 22.31 -3.99
C LEU A 47 15.37 21.39 -4.00
N SER A 48 16.52 21.90 -3.56
CA SER A 48 17.76 21.11 -3.53
C SER A 48 17.62 19.90 -2.61
N PHE A 49 17.00 20.07 -1.44
CA PHE A 49 16.77 18.97 -0.51
C PHE A 49 15.90 17.88 -1.12
N ILE A 50 14.79 18.23 -1.78
CA ILE A 50 13.89 17.20 -2.32
C ILE A 50 14.53 16.46 -3.50
N VAL A 51 15.34 17.13 -4.31
CA VAL A 51 16.15 16.49 -5.36
C VAL A 51 17.14 15.52 -4.73
N ASP A 52 17.91 15.96 -3.74
CA ASP A 52 18.88 15.11 -3.04
C ASP A 52 18.20 13.93 -2.32
N PHE A 53 17.03 14.16 -1.74
CA PHE A 53 16.22 13.13 -1.08
C PHE A 53 15.75 12.06 -2.07
N VAL A 54 15.22 12.45 -3.24
CA VAL A 54 14.77 11.51 -4.28
C VAL A 54 15.96 10.74 -4.86
N LEU A 55 17.10 11.39 -5.11
CA LEU A 55 18.33 10.72 -5.55
C LEU A 55 18.82 9.71 -4.50
N TRP A 56 18.89 10.13 -3.24
CA TRP A 56 19.27 9.25 -2.14
C TRP A 56 18.31 8.07 -2.02
N ARG A 57 16.98 8.26 -2.16
CA ARG A 57 15.99 7.18 -2.13
C ARG A 57 16.18 6.18 -3.27
N GLY A 58 16.52 6.66 -4.47
CA GLY A 58 16.81 5.82 -5.63
C GLY A 58 18.08 4.97 -5.44
N ASP A 59 19.10 5.54 -4.80
CA ASP A 59 20.39 4.88 -4.60
C ASP A 59 20.47 4.07 -3.30
N ALA A 60 19.60 4.35 -2.31
CA ALA A 60 19.72 3.89 -0.92
C ALA A 60 19.94 2.37 -0.81
N PRO A 61 21.19 1.89 -0.66
CA PRO A 61 21.51 0.48 -0.83
C PRO A 61 21.00 -0.36 0.34
N ILE A 62 20.84 0.24 1.52
CA ILE A 62 20.33 -0.44 2.72
C ILE A 62 18.81 -0.61 2.61
N ILE A 63 18.08 0.46 2.30
CA ILE A 63 16.61 0.42 2.17
C ILE A 63 16.23 -0.51 1.01
N SER A 64 16.94 -0.45 -0.12
CA SER A 64 16.72 -1.34 -1.26
C SER A 64 16.96 -2.81 -0.90
N LYS A 65 18.00 -3.13 -0.10
CA LYS A 65 18.24 -4.50 0.37
C LYS A 65 17.19 -4.99 1.36
N MET A 66 16.78 -4.14 2.32
CA MET A 66 15.71 -4.49 3.26
C MET A 66 14.38 -4.68 2.53
N LEU A 67 14.05 -3.78 1.60
CA LEU A 67 12.89 -3.91 0.72
C LEU A 67 12.97 -5.18 -0.11
N LEU A 68 14.12 -5.55 -0.67
CA LEU A 68 14.24 -6.79 -1.45
C LEU A 68 13.85 -8.03 -0.63
N VAL A 69 14.33 -8.13 0.61
CA VAL A 69 13.96 -9.24 1.51
C VAL A 69 12.46 -9.23 1.82
N LEU A 70 11.87 -8.05 2.00
CA LEU A 70 10.44 -7.89 2.29
C LEU A 70 9.54 -8.05 1.05
N LEU A 71 10.06 -7.77 -0.14
CA LEU A 71 9.38 -7.94 -1.42
C LEU A 71 9.40 -9.41 -1.87
N LEU A 72 10.38 -10.21 -1.42
CA LEU A 72 10.46 -11.62 -1.74
C LEU A 72 9.19 -12.42 -1.39
N PRO A 73 8.55 -12.26 -0.21
CA PRO A 73 7.28 -12.91 0.10
C PRO A 73 6.07 -12.24 -0.57
N LEU A 74 6.20 -11.03 -1.12
CA LEU A 74 5.07 -10.25 -1.63
C LEU A 74 4.25 -10.98 -2.71
N PRO A 75 4.83 -11.68 -3.70
CA PRO A 75 4.04 -12.44 -4.68
C PRO A 75 3.16 -13.51 -4.02
N LEU A 76 3.66 -14.19 -2.99
CA LEU A 76 2.90 -15.21 -2.25
C LEU A 76 1.75 -14.58 -1.46
N ILE A 77 2.02 -13.43 -0.83
CA ILE A 77 1.00 -12.64 -0.11
C ILE A 77 -0.09 -12.16 -1.07
N ILE A 78 0.29 -11.63 -2.24
CA ILE A 78 -0.65 -11.18 -3.28
C ILE A 78 -1.56 -12.33 -3.72
N VAL A 79 -1.01 -13.51 -4.00
CA VAL A 79 -1.82 -14.69 -4.36
C VAL A 79 -2.83 -15.03 -3.26
N GLY A 80 -2.41 -14.98 -1.99
CA GLY A 80 -3.31 -15.20 -0.85
C GLY A 80 -4.45 -14.17 -0.77
N ILE A 81 -4.14 -12.89 -0.95
CA ILE A 81 -5.12 -11.78 -0.95
C ILE A 81 -6.11 -11.95 -2.11
N LEU A 82 -5.62 -12.18 -3.32
CA LEU A 82 -6.45 -12.36 -4.51
C LEU A 82 -7.34 -13.60 -4.39
N TYR A 83 -6.80 -14.70 -3.89
CA TYR A 83 -7.58 -15.92 -3.65
C TYR A 83 -8.70 -15.67 -2.62
N ALA A 84 -8.42 -14.95 -1.54
CA ALA A 84 -9.44 -14.58 -0.56
C ALA A 84 -10.55 -13.70 -1.16
N ALA A 85 -10.19 -12.76 -2.04
CA ALA A 85 -11.16 -11.93 -2.77
C ALA A 85 -11.99 -12.76 -3.76
N LEU A 86 -11.38 -13.68 -4.51
CA LEU A 86 -12.09 -14.58 -5.42
C LEU A 86 -13.09 -15.47 -4.66
N GLN A 87 -12.71 -15.99 -3.48
CA GLN A 87 -13.65 -16.73 -2.63
C GLN A 87 -14.87 -15.89 -2.21
N THR A 88 -14.68 -14.58 -2.02
CA THR A 88 -15.79 -13.63 -1.76
C THR A 88 -16.63 -13.43 -3.01
N LEU A 89 -16.02 -13.07 -4.13
CA LEU A 89 -16.72 -12.68 -5.36
C LEU A 89 -17.47 -13.84 -6.01
N CYS A 90 -16.86 -15.03 -6.03
CA CYS A 90 -17.50 -16.25 -6.53
C CYS A 90 -18.44 -16.89 -5.49
N GLY A 91 -18.52 -16.32 -4.28
CA GLY A 91 -19.35 -16.82 -3.19
C GLY A 91 -19.01 -18.26 -2.79
N TRP A 92 -17.74 -18.67 -2.86
CA TRP A 92 -17.30 -20.03 -2.53
C TRP A 92 -17.32 -20.31 -1.02
N ARG A 93 -17.18 -19.27 -0.20
CA ARG A 93 -17.19 -19.37 1.27
C ARG A 93 -18.07 -18.30 1.90
N ARG A 94 -18.62 -18.62 3.07
CA ARG A 94 -19.40 -17.67 3.90
C ARG A 94 -18.47 -16.84 4.79
N ALA A 95 -18.76 -15.55 4.94
CA ALA A 95 -18.13 -14.66 5.91
C ALA A 95 -19.09 -13.51 6.28
N SER A 96 -18.72 -12.70 7.29
CA SER A 96 -19.42 -11.45 7.58
C SER A 96 -19.29 -10.46 6.42
N LEU A 97 -20.27 -9.56 6.25
CA LEU A 97 -20.24 -8.54 5.18
C LEU A 97 -18.96 -7.69 5.25
N SER A 98 -18.57 -7.27 6.46
CA SER A 98 -17.33 -6.52 6.69
C SER A 98 -16.08 -7.30 6.27
N ARG A 99 -16.07 -8.62 6.46
CA ARG A 99 -14.96 -9.48 6.02
C ARG A 99 -14.90 -9.56 4.50
N HIS A 100 -16.05 -9.71 3.85
CA HIS A 100 -16.15 -9.71 2.39
C HIS A 100 -15.66 -8.39 1.78
N MET A 101 -16.13 -7.25 2.32
CA MET A 101 -15.69 -5.93 1.87
C MET A 101 -14.19 -5.74 2.06
N ALA A 102 -13.63 -6.13 3.21
CA ALA A 102 -12.21 -6.00 3.47
C ALA A 102 -11.35 -6.90 2.55
N ASP A 103 -11.78 -8.13 2.24
CA ASP A 103 -11.07 -8.99 1.29
C ASP A 103 -11.03 -8.36 -0.12
N VAL A 104 -12.14 -7.76 -0.58
CA VAL A 104 -12.21 -7.09 -1.89
C VAL A 104 -11.41 -5.79 -1.90
N ALA A 105 -11.53 -4.98 -0.85
CA ALA A 105 -10.82 -3.71 -0.73
C ALA A 105 -9.30 -3.90 -0.65
N GLU A 106 -8.83 -4.92 0.07
CA GLU A 106 -7.41 -5.28 0.14
C GLU A 106 -6.88 -5.74 -1.22
N ALA A 107 -7.63 -6.58 -1.94
CA ALA A 107 -7.25 -7.02 -3.29
C ALA A 107 -7.22 -5.86 -4.30
N ALA A 108 -8.21 -4.97 -4.25
CA ALA A 108 -8.21 -3.77 -5.07
C ALA A 108 -7.04 -2.84 -4.70
N GLY A 109 -6.81 -2.63 -3.40
CA GLY A 109 -5.75 -1.77 -2.86
C GLY A 109 -4.36 -2.22 -3.32
N ILE A 110 -4.02 -3.50 -3.17
CA ILE A 110 -2.70 -4.00 -3.58
C ILE A 110 -2.50 -3.92 -5.10
N CYS A 111 -3.53 -4.25 -5.90
CA CYS A 111 -3.47 -4.11 -7.35
C CYS A 111 -3.30 -2.64 -7.77
N SER A 112 -4.02 -1.73 -7.13
CA SER A 112 -3.90 -0.29 -7.35
C SER A 112 -2.52 0.24 -6.96
N ILE A 113 -1.94 -0.21 -5.84
CA ILE A 113 -0.58 0.17 -5.43
C ILE A 113 0.43 -0.25 -6.50
N VAL A 114 0.40 -1.51 -6.94
CA VAL A 114 1.33 -2.03 -7.96
C VAL A 114 1.17 -1.24 -9.27
N PHE A 115 -0.07 -1.02 -9.71
CA PHE A 115 -0.36 -0.24 -10.91
C PHE A 115 0.14 1.20 -10.79
N MET A 116 -0.14 1.88 -9.67
CA MET A 116 0.28 3.27 -9.41
C MET A 116 1.80 3.41 -9.38
N VAL A 117 2.52 2.47 -8.76
CA VAL A 117 3.98 2.53 -8.72
C VAL A 117 4.58 2.48 -10.12
N VAL A 118 4.16 1.51 -10.93
CA VAL A 118 4.71 1.30 -12.28
C VAL A 118 4.31 2.41 -13.25
N THR A 119 3.05 2.85 -13.21
CA THR A 119 2.50 3.76 -14.24
C THR A 119 2.56 5.23 -13.86
N ARG A 120 2.70 5.57 -12.57
CA ARG A 120 2.64 6.96 -12.09
C ARG A 120 3.87 7.35 -11.27
N VAL A 121 4.18 6.64 -10.18
CA VAL A 121 5.26 7.03 -9.24
C VAL A 121 6.61 7.08 -9.97
N ILE A 122 7.02 5.97 -10.60
CA ILE A 122 8.33 5.90 -11.28
C ILE A 122 8.44 6.93 -12.41
N PRO A 123 7.45 7.06 -13.33
CA PRO A 123 7.52 8.07 -14.38
C PRO A 123 7.52 9.51 -13.88
N VAL A 124 6.73 9.83 -12.86
CA VAL A 124 6.67 11.20 -12.28
C VAL A 124 7.99 11.55 -11.61
N GLN A 125 8.59 10.63 -10.85
CA GLN A 125 9.91 10.85 -10.25
C GLN A 125 10.99 11.07 -11.31
N GLY A 126 10.97 10.31 -12.41
CA GLY A 126 11.89 10.52 -13.53
C GLY A 126 11.75 11.91 -14.16
N ARG A 127 10.51 12.32 -14.45
CA ARG A 127 10.21 13.66 -14.99
C ARG A 127 10.60 14.78 -14.02
N PHE A 128 10.37 14.58 -12.71
CA PHE A 128 10.78 15.53 -11.68
C PHE A 128 12.30 15.72 -11.68
N LEU A 129 13.08 14.64 -11.60
CA LEU A 129 14.55 14.73 -11.62
C LEU A 129 15.08 15.39 -12.90
N GLU A 130 14.45 15.10 -14.05
CA GLU A 130 14.81 15.73 -15.32
C GLU A 130 14.50 17.24 -15.33
N ALA A 131 13.30 17.63 -14.89
CA ALA A 131 12.88 19.03 -14.82
C ALA A 131 13.72 19.85 -13.83
N CYS A 132 14.25 19.21 -12.78
CA CYS A 132 15.07 19.87 -11.76
C CYS A 132 16.57 19.87 -12.08
N ARG A 133 16.99 19.35 -13.24
CA ARG A 133 18.41 19.28 -13.62
C ARG A 133 19.03 20.65 -13.93
N SER A 134 18.24 21.58 -14.49
CA SER A 134 18.68 22.94 -14.78
C SER A 134 18.09 23.95 -13.80
N LYS A 135 18.93 24.87 -13.30
CA LYS A 135 18.49 25.97 -12.43
C LYS A 135 17.55 26.96 -13.13
N GLU A 136 17.49 26.93 -14.46
CA GLU A 136 16.66 27.81 -15.28
C GLU A 136 15.21 27.30 -15.41
N GLN A 137 14.94 26.04 -15.03
CA GLN A 137 13.62 25.38 -15.18
C GLN A 137 12.87 25.24 -13.85
N ARG A 138 13.00 26.24 -12.95
CA ARG A 138 12.40 26.18 -11.60
C ARG A 138 10.89 25.98 -11.62
N ASP A 139 10.18 26.64 -12.54
CA ASP A 139 8.72 26.53 -12.63
C ASP A 139 8.29 25.12 -13.07
N ALA A 140 9.02 24.50 -14.00
CA ALA A 140 8.80 23.13 -14.43
C ALA A 140 9.10 22.11 -13.31
N CYS A 141 10.16 22.36 -12.54
CA CYS A 141 10.51 21.56 -11.37
C CYS A 141 9.45 21.67 -10.25
N SER A 142 8.93 22.87 -9.97
CA SER A 142 7.84 23.06 -9.00
C SER A 142 6.53 22.40 -9.45
N THR A 143 6.23 22.43 -10.74
CA THR A 143 5.02 21.81 -11.30
C THR A 143 5.08 20.28 -11.17
N THR A 144 6.21 19.68 -11.55
CA THR A 144 6.42 18.23 -11.42
C THR A 144 6.49 17.76 -9.97
N LEU A 145 6.97 18.60 -9.04
CA LEU A 145 6.90 18.35 -7.59
C LEU A 145 5.45 18.30 -7.09
N ALA A 146 4.56 19.17 -7.58
CA ALA A 146 3.15 19.13 -7.23
C ALA A 146 2.47 17.84 -7.73
N GLU A 147 2.76 17.41 -8.96
CA GLU A 147 2.30 16.12 -9.49
C GLU A 147 2.81 14.94 -8.64
N MET A 148 4.07 15.01 -8.17
CA MET A 148 4.65 13.99 -7.30
C MET A 148 3.92 13.91 -5.96
N ALA A 149 3.60 15.05 -5.36
CA ALA A 149 2.84 15.14 -4.12
C ALA A 149 1.43 14.52 -4.25
N GLU A 150 0.73 14.77 -5.35
CA GLU A 150 -0.58 14.17 -5.61
C GLU A 150 -0.50 12.64 -5.70
N VAL A 151 0.50 12.13 -6.42
CA VAL A 151 0.70 10.69 -6.56
C VAL A 151 1.07 10.06 -5.21
N HIS A 152 1.95 10.68 -4.42
CA HIS A 152 2.30 10.18 -3.09
C HIS A 152 1.13 10.27 -2.11
N LEU A 153 0.23 11.26 -2.20
CA LEU A 153 -1.01 11.29 -1.43
C LEU A 153 -1.88 10.06 -1.71
N VAL A 154 -2.06 9.71 -2.99
CA VAL A 154 -2.81 8.49 -3.37
C VAL A 154 -2.14 7.25 -2.78
N MET A 155 -0.80 7.18 -2.81
CA MET A 155 -0.05 6.08 -2.18
C MET A 155 -0.26 6.02 -0.66
N VAL A 156 -0.30 7.16 0.04
CA VAL A 156 -0.60 7.20 1.47
C VAL A 156 -1.99 6.65 1.75
N LEU A 157 -3.00 7.06 0.98
CA LEU A 157 -4.38 6.60 1.15
C LEU A 157 -4.53 5.09 0.87
N LEU A 158 -3.90 4.59 -0.18
CA LEU A 158 -3.90 3.16 -0.51
C LEU A 158 -3.18 2.33 0.56
N ASN A 159 -2.03 2.80 1.08
CA ASN A 159 -1.33 2.10 2.15
C ASN A 159 -2.08 2.14 3.48
N LEU A 160 -2.80 3.23 3.77
CA LEU A 160 -3.71 3.30 4.91
C LEU A 160 -4.85 2.29 4.79
N LEU A 161 -5.45 2.17 3.59
CA LEU A 161 -6.46 1.15 3.31
C LEU A 161 -5.90 -0.26 3.57
N MET A 162 -4.72 -0.55 3.01
CA MET A 162 -4.03 -1.83 3.21
C MET A 162 -3.71 -2.11 4.67
N PHE A 163 -3.37 -1.08 5.47
CA PHE A 163 -3.15 -1.22 6.90
C PHE A 163 -4.43 -1.56 7.68
N VAL A 164 -5.55 -0.93 7.34
CA VAL A 164 -6.82 -1.12 8.05
C VAL A 164 -7.50 -2.46 7.71
N CYS A 165 -7.40 -2.93 6.47
CA CYS A 165 -8.08 -4.15 6.02
C CYS A 165 -7.79 -5.39 6.89
N PRO A 166 -6.52 -5.76 7.19
CA PRO A 166 -6.19 -6.88 8.07
C PRO A 166 -6.78 -6.76 9.48
N ILE A 167 -6.84 -5.54 10.03
CA ILE A 167 -7.41 -5.28 11.35
C ILE A 167 -8.92 -5.57 11.34
N VAL A 168 -9.63 -5.05 10.34
CA VAL A 168 -11.08 -5.32 10.16
C VAL A 168 -11.32 -6.81 9.95
N LYS A 169 -10.49 -7.45 9.12
CA LYS A 169 -10.51 -8.88 8.83
C LYS A 169 -10.35 -9.72 10.09
N PHE A 170 -9.44 -9.35 10.99
CA PHE A 170 -9.22 -10.05 12.26
C PHE A 170 -10.37 -9.81 13.24
N ALA A 171 -10.76 -8.55 13.45
CA ALA A 171 -11.81 -8.18 14.40
C ALA A 171 -13.20 -8.73 14.05
N ARG A 172 -13.47 -8.98 12.76
CA ARG A 172 -14.80 -9.40 12.26
C ARG A 172 -14.86 -10.84 11.73
N SER A 173 -13.86 -11.66 12.08
CA SER A 173 -13.75 -13.05 11.65
C SER A 173 -14.37 -14.07 12.61
N SER A 174 -15.20 -13.63 13.56
CA SER A 174 -15.91 -14.54 14.47
C SER A 174 -16.92 -15.41 13.71
N VAL A 175 -16.74 -16.73 13.77
CA VAL A 175 -17.76 -17.72 13.39
C VAL A 175 -18.99 -17.51 14.31
N PRO A 176 -20.23 -17.47 13.77
CA PRO A 176 -21.43 -17.38 14.60
C PRO A 176 -21.47 -18.51 15.64
N GLU A 177 -21.87 -18.21 16.87
CA GLU A 177 -21.95 -19.19 17.97
C GLU A 177 -22.76 -20.44 17.60
N SER A 178 -23.82 -20.26 16.82
CA SER A 178 -24.69 -21.33 16.32
C SER A 178 -24.00 -22.38 15.45
N GLU A 179 -22.82 -22.07 14.91
CA GLU A 179 -22.02 -23.02 14.12
C GLU A 179 -20.83 -23.61 14.89
N LYS A 180 -20.36 -22.95 15.95
CA LYS A 180 -19.32 -23.50 16.83
C LYS A 180 -19.79 -24.76 17.55
N THR A 181 -21.08 -24.84 17.87
CA THR A 181 -21.70 -26.00 18.55
C THR A 181 -21.92 -27.21 17.64
N LYS A 182 -21.85 -27.05 16.31
CA LYS A 182 -22.01 -28.16 15.35
C LYS A 182 -20.70 -28.83 14.96
N ALA A 183 -19.56 -28.22 15.32
CA ALA A 183 -18.22 -28.69 14.98
C ALA A 183 -17.46 -29.28 16.18
N ALA A 184 -18.06 -29.28 17.36
CA ALA A 184 -17.59 -29.95 18.58
C ALA A 184 -18.41 -31.22 18.81
#